data_AF-A0A923ZWP1-F1
#
_entry.id   AF-A0A923ZWP1-F1
#
_cell.length_a   1.000
_cell.length_b   1.000
_cell.length_c   1.000
_cell.angle_alpha   90.00
_cell.angle_beta   90.00
_cell.angle_gamma   90.00
#
_symmetry.space_group_name_H-M   'P 1'
#
loop_
_entity.id
_entity.type
_entity.pdbx_description
1 polymer ?
#
loop_
_entity_poly.entity_id
_entity_poly.type
_entity_poly.pdbx_seq_one_letter_code
_entity_poly.pdbx_strand_id
1 'polypeptide(L)'
;MNKFKPTETPVKEVPLKAKKKAKPNKALRFATGIINGAFLSKENALAQVPFIFFIVFLCMLYISNSYYAEGMVRDINKTTNELKELRSEYITTKSDLMHASKQSEVAVIATAIGIEESTTPPSKIVVNNN
;
A
#
# COMPACT_ATOMS: atom_id res chain seq x y z
N MET A 1 11.36 61.34 39.66
CA MET A 1 12.77 61.75 39.61
C MET A 1 13.58 60.87 40.58
N ASN A 2 14.45 60.02 40.02
CA ASN A 2 15.84 59.79 40.45
C ASN A 2 16.19 59.54 41.94
N LYS A 3 16.57 58.29 42.27
CA LYS A 3 17.97 57.78 42.46
C LYS A 3 18.08 56.80 43.64
N PHE A 4 18.56 55.57 43.40
CA PHE A 4 19.47 54.86 44.31
C PHE A 4 20.38 53.91 43.52
N LYS A 5 21.64 53.89 43.94
CA LYS A 5 22.87 53.35 43.32
C LYS A 5 23.05 51.84 43.60
N PRO A 6 24.06 51.16 42.99
CA PRO A 6 24.16 49.71 42.89
C PRO A 6 24.67 49.05 44.18
N THR A 7 24.41 47.75 44.34
CA THR A 7 25.06 46.91 45.37
C THR A 7 25.43 45.58 44.73
N GLU A 8 26.72 45.39 44.53
CA GLU A 8 27.35 44.11 44.20
C GLU A 8 27.57 43.32 45.49
N THR A 9 27.23 42.04 45.49
CA THR A 9 27.88 41.02 46.33
C THR A 9 28.14 39.77 45.48
N PRO A 10 29.27 39.07 45.70
CA PRO A 10 30.00 38.36 44.66
C PRO A 10 29.62 36.87 44.59
N VAL A 11 29.35 36.35 43.39
CA VAL A 11 29.21 34.91 43.15
C VAL A 11 30.41 34.43 42.34
N LYS A 12 31.26 33.62 42.99
CA LYS A 12 32.41 32.92 42.41
C LYS A 12 32.05 32.25 41.08
N GLU A 13 32.72 32.64 40.00
CA GLU A 13 32.62 31.97 38.71
C GLU A 13 33.33 30.60 38.77
N VAL A 14 32.55 29.52 38.74
CA VAL A 14 33.05 28.20 38.35
C VAL A 14 33.21 28.23 36.83
N PRO A 15 34.40 28.00 36.24
CA PRO A 15 34.55 28.13 34.80
C PRO A 15 33.77 27.01 34.09
N LEU A 16 32.65 27.37 33.48
CA LEU A 16 31.93 26.52 32.54
C LEU A 16 32.85 26.25 31.34
N LYS A 17 33.37 25.02 31.29
CA LYS A 17 34.17 24.48 30.19
C LYS A 17 33.50 24.81 28.85
N ALA A 18 34.18 25.61 28.03
CA ALA A 18 33.77 25.91 26.67
C ALA A 18 33.56 24.62 25.86
N LYS A 19 32.33 24.36 25.44
CA LYS A 19 32.00 23.28 24.50
C LYS A 19 32.75 23.54 23.18
N LYS A 20 33.74 22.70 22.88
CA LYS A 20 34.46 22.71 21.58
C LYS A 20 33.43 22.53 20.46
N LYS A 21 33.30 23.54 19.59
CA LYS A 21 32.45 23.45 18.39
C LYS A 21 33.00 22.37 17.46
N ALA A 22 32.25 21.28 17.30
CA ALA A 22 32.59 20.22 16.36
C ALA A 22 32.70 20.81 14.95
N LYS A 23 33.86 20.64 14.30
CA LYS A 23 34.07 21.12 12.93
C LYS A 23 33.13 20.31 12.01
N PRO A 24 32.24 20.96 11.26
CA PRO A 24 31.28 20.23 10.43
C PRO A 24 32.04 19.46 9.33
N ASN A 25 31.65 18.21 9.13
CA ASN A 25 32.19 17.34 8.08
C ASN A 25 32.06 18.03 6.72
N LYS A 26 33.01 17.78 5.80
CA LYS A 26 33.06 18.45 4.49
C LYS A 26 31.70 18.38 3.76
N ALA A 27 31.04 17.22 3.77
CA ALA A 27 29.70 17.03 3.19
C ALA A 27 28.63 17.95 3.81
N LEU A 28 28.65 18.15 5.14
CA LEU A 28 27.73 19.06 5.82
C LEU A 28 28.01 20.52 5.46
N ARG A 29 29.28 20.89 5.23
CA ARG A 29 29.66 22.22 4.74
C ARG A 29 29.20 22.47 3.30
N PHE A 30 29.25 21.44 2.44
CA PHE A 30 28.70 21.53 1.09
C PHE A 30 27.18 21.64 1.10
N ALA A 31 26.48 20.80 1.86
CA ALA A 31 25.02 20.87 2.00
C ALA A 31 24.56 22.23 2.55
N THR A 32 25.20 22.73 3.61
CA THR A 32 24.90 24.07 4.15
C THR A 32 25.26 25.21 3.21
N GLY A 33 26.32 25.08 2.41
CA GLY A 33 26.66 26.05 1.36
C GLY A 33 25.65 26.11 0.22
N ILE A 34 25.04 24.97 -0.13
CA ILE A 34 23.96 24.89 -1.13
C ILE A 34 22.67 25.52 -0.56
N ILE A 35 22.31 25.19 0.69
CA ILE A 35 21.12 25.74 1.38
C ILE A 35 21.24 27.26 1.58
N ASN A 36 22.43 27.76 1.91
CA ASN A 36 22.67 29.20 2.09
C ASN A 36 22.82 29.97 0.77
N GLY A 37 22.62 29.33 -0.40
CA GLY A 37 22.63 30.01 -1.70
C GLY A 37 24.02 30.42 -2.21
N ALA A 38 25.11 29.97 -1.56
CA ALA A 38 26.47 30.23 -2.03
C ALA A 38 26.75 29.56 -3.40
N PHE A 39 25.99 28.53 -3.74
CA PHE A 39 26.00 27.93 -5.08
C PHE A 39 25.31 28.82 -6.13
N LEU A 40 24.18 29.48 -5.79
CA LEU A 40 23.41 30.36 -6.68
C LEU A 40 24.13 31.69 -6.98
N SER A 41 25.03 32.11 -6.09
CA SER A 41 25.81 33.36 -6.24
C SER A 41 26.92 33.25 -7.29
N LYS A 42 27.20 32.05 -7.81
CA LYS A 42 28.15 31.86 -8.91
C LYS A 42 27.48 32.26 -10.23
N GLU A 43 28.20 33.02 -11.05
CA GLU A 43 27.72 33.52 -12.36
C GLU A 43 27.15 32.39 -13.26
N ASN A 44 27.76 31.19 -13.20
CA ASN A 44 27.32 30.01 -13.95
C ASN A 44 26.06 29.33 -13.38
N ALA A 45 25.71 29.57 -12.11
CA ALA A 45 24.54 28.97 -11.48
C ALA A 45 23.24 29.65 -11.93
N LEU A 46 23.30 30.96 -12.22
CA LEU A 46 22.17 31.70 -12.81
C LEU A 46 21.76 31.14 -14.18
N ALA A 47 22.73 30.69 -14.99
CA ALA A 47 22.46 30.06 -16.28
C ALA A 47 21.76 28.68 -16.16
N GLN A 48 21.93 27.99 -15.04
CA GLN A 48 21.37 26.64 -14.79
C GLN A 48 20.05 26.67 -14.00
N VAL A 49 19.56 27.84 -13.59
CA VAL A 49 18.26 27.98 -12.89
C VAL A 49 17.10 27.31 -13.64
N PRO A 50 16.94 27.44 -14.97
CA PRO A 50 15.87 26.75 -15.70
C PRO A 50 15.93 25.23 -15.57
N PHE A 51 17.14 24.65 -15.48
CA PHE A 51 17.33 23.21 -15.30
C PHE A 51 16.95 22.75 -13.88
N ILE A 52 17.20 23.56 -12.85
CA ILE A 52 16.76 23.26 -11.48
C ILE A 52 15.23 23.26 -11.41
N PHE A 53 14.57 24.23 -12.06
CA PHE A 53 13.12 24.24 -12.20
C PHE A 53 12.59 22.98 -12.90
N PHE A 54 13.28 22.52 -13.95
CA PHE A 54 12.93 21.28 -14.63
C PHE A 54 12.99 20.06 -13.69
N ILE A 55 14.02 19.96 -12.84
CA ILE A 55 14.12 18.89 -11.83
C ILE A 55 12.99 18.98 -10.81
N VAL A 56 12.72 20.18 -10.29
CA VAL A 56 11.62 20.40 -9.33
C VAL A 56 10.28 20.02 -9.94
N PHE A 57 10.05 20.39 -11.19
CA PHE A 57 8.86 19.97 -11.95
C PHE A 57 8.77 18.44 -12.08
N LEU A 58 9.88 17.77 -12.39
CA LEU A 58 9.93 16.32 -12.46
C LEU A 58 9.65 15.66 -11.11
N CYS A 59 10.17 16.23 -10.01
CA CYS A 59 9.85 15.79 -8.65
C CYS A 59 8.36 15.97 -8.33
N MET A 60 7.74 17.08 -8.76
CA MET A 60 6.31 17.31 -8.59
C MET A 60 5.47 16.28 -9.36
N LEU A 61 5.86 15.98 -10.61
CA LEU A 61 5.23 14.91 -11.39
C LEU A 61 5.39 13.54 -10.73
N TYR A 62 6.56 13.26 -10.17
CA TYR A 62 6.82 12.01 -9.46
C TYR A 62 5.92 11.84 -8.23
N ILE A 63 5.85 12.87 -7.38
CA ILE A 63 4.97 12.86 -6.20
C ILE A 63 3.51 12.67 -6.64
N SER A 64 3.08 13.40 -7.66
CA SER A 64 1.73 13.27 -8.21
C SER A 64 1.46 11.84 -8.68
N ASN A 65 2.39 11.25 -9.44
CA ASN A 65 2.26 9.88 -9.91
C ASN A 65 2.17 8.86 -8.77
N SER A 66 2.96 9.05 -7.70
CA SER A 66 2.89 8.22 -6.50
C SER A 66 1.50 8.26 -5.87
N TYR A 67 0.91 9.45 -5.70
CA TYR A 67 -0.45 9.59 -5.16
C TYR A 67 -1.51 8.92 -6.06
N TYR A 68 -1.38 9.01 -7.38
CA TYR A 68 -2.27 8.31 -8.30
C TYR A 68 -2.13 6.78 -8.18
N ALA A 69 -0.91 6.28 -8.03
CA ALA A 69 -0.65 4.84 -7.85
C ALA A 69 -1.30 4.30 -6.57
N GLU A 70 -1.24 5.06 -5.46
CA GLU A 70 -1.90 4.69 -4.20
C GLU A 70 -3.43 4.55 -4.38
N GLY A 71 -4.05 5.49 -5.09
CA GLY A 71 -5.48 5.41 -5.43
C GLY A 71 -5.82 4.19 -6.27
N MET A 72 -5.05 3.94 -7.33
CA MET A 72 -5.22 2.79 -8.22
C MET A 72 -5.12 1.46 -7.46
N VAL A 73 -4.15 1.32 -6.57
CA VAL A 73 -3.98 0.10 -5.76
C VAL A 73 -5.20 -0.15 -4.88
N ARG A 74 -5.79 0.90 -4.31
CA ARG A 74 -7.02 0.77 -3.49
C ARG A 74 -8.20 0.30 -4.34
N ASP A 75 -8.35 0.82 -5.56
CA ASP A 75 -9.43 0.43 -6.46
C ASP A 75 -9.27 -1.00 -6.98
N ILE A 76 -8.03 -1.42 -7.25
CA ILE A 76 -7.70 -2.82 -7.58
C ILE A 76 -8.10 -3.74 -6.42
N ASN A 77 -7.75 -3.38 -5.19
CA ASN A 77 -8.10 -4.19 -4.02
C ASN A 77 -9.62 -4.29 -3.83
N LYS A 78 -10.35 -3.19 -4.01
CA LYS A 78 -11.82 -3.18 -3.94
C LYS A 78 -12.43 -4.12 -4.99
N THR A 79 -12.04 -3.95 -6.25
CA THR A 79 -12.52 -4.78 -7.37
C THR A 79 -12.18 -6.26 -7.17
N THR A 80 -10.99 -6.56 -6.64
CA THR A 80 -10.55 -7.93 -6.36
C THR A 80 -11.38 -8.56 -5.24
N ASN A 81 -11.74 -7.80 -4.20
CA ASN A 81 -12.60 -8.27 -3.12
C ASN A 81 -14.02 -8.55 -3.63
N GLU A 82 -14.59 -7.66 -4.44
CA GLU A 82 -15.90 -7.87 -5.06
C GLU A 82 -15.91 -9.14 -5.94
N LEU A 83 -14.85 -9.35 -6.73
CA LEU A 83 -14.72 -10.55 -7.55
C LEU A 83 -14.58 -11.82 -6.70
N LYS A 84 -13.89 -11.74 -5.57
CA LYS A 84 -13.76 -12.86 -4.62
C LYS A 84 -15.10 -13.20 -3.97
N GLU A 85 -15.86 -12.19 -3.56
CA GLU A 85 -17.19 -12.34 -2.98
C GLU A 85 -18.15 -12.99 -3.99
N LEU A 86 -18.22 -12.45 -5.20
CA LEU A 86 -19.06 -13.00 -6.28
C LEU A 86 -18.67 -14.45 -6.63
N ARG A 87 -17.38 -14.74 -6.64
CA ARG A 87 -16.90 -16.11 -6.86
C ARG A 87 -17.29 -17.04 -5.72
N SER A 88 -17.25 -16.57 -4.48
CA SER A 88 -17.69 -17.34 -3.32
C SER A 88 -19.18 -17.66 -3.42
N GLU A 89 -20.01 -16.67 -3.76
CA GLU A 89 -21.44 -16.83 -3.95
C GLU A 89 -21.74 -17.84 -5.06
N TYR A 90 -21.10 -17.70 -6.23
CA TYR A 90 -21.23 -18.66 -7.33
C TYR A 90 -20.87 -20.10 -6.92
N ILE A 91 -19.77 -20.28 -6.17
CA ILE A 91 -19.35 -21.61 -5.72
C ILE A 91 -20.39 -22.21 -4.77
N THR A 92 -20.91 -21.42 -3.83
CA THR A 92 -21.95 -21.86 -2.91
C THR A 92 -23.22 -22.25 -3.66
N THR A 93 -23.78 -21.36 -4.50
CA THR A 93 -25.00 -21.65 -5.25
C THR A 93 -24.83 -22.85 -6.19
N LYS A 94 -23.67 -22.98 -6.84
CA LYS A 94 -23.37 -24.15 -7.67
C LYS A 94 -23.28 -25.43 -6.83
N SER A 95 -22.69 -25.37 -5.65
CA SER A 95 -22.61 -26.51 -4.72
C SER A 95 -24.00 -26.94 -4.30
N ASP A 96 -24.88 -25.99 -3.97
CA ASP A 96 -26.27 -26.27 -3.60
C ASP A 96 -27.02 -26.95 -4.75
N LEU A 97 -26.85 -26.45 -5.98
CA LEU A 97 -27.40 -27.07 -7.19
C LEU A 97 -26.85 -28.49 -7.39
N MET A 98 -25.54 -28.70 -7.25
CA MET A 98 -24.93 -30.03 -7.37
C MET A 98 -25.44 -30.98 -6.30
N HIS A 99 -25.67 -30.49 -5.08
CA HIS A 99 -26.24 -31.27 -3.98
C HIS A 99 -27.67 -31.68 -4.31
N ALA A 100 -28.52 -30.72 -4.72
CA ALA A 100 -29.91 -30.98 -5.10
C ALA A 100 -30.03 -31.88 -6.34
N SER A 101 -29.10 -31.77 -7.29
CA SER A 101 -29.07 -32.58 -8.51
C SER A 101 -28.38 -33.94 -8.31
N LYS A 102 -27.86 -34.22 -7.11
CA LYS A 102 -27.17 -35.47 -6.81
C LYS A 102 -28.17 -36.61 -6.89
N GLN A 103 -27.81 -37.69 -7.59
CA GLN A 103 -28.67 -38.85 -7.80
C GLN A 103 -29.29 -39.38 -6.50
N SER A 104 -28.54 -39.43 -5.40
CA SER A 104 -29.05 -39.87 -4.11
C SER A 104 -30.11 -38.94 -3.51
N GLU A 105 -29.97 -37.62 -3.67
CA GLU A 105 -30.97 -36.64 -3.20
C GLU A 105 -32.22 -36.68 -4.09
N VAL A 106 -32.02 -36.74 -5.40
CA VAL A 106 -33.11 -36.88 -6.36
C VAL A 106 -33.87 -38.18 -6.15
N ALA A 107 -33.20 -39.30 -5.86
CA ALA A 107 -33.83 -40.58 -5.55
C ALA A 107 -34.73 -40.48 -4.31
N VAL A 108 -34.26 -39.85 -3.23
CA VAL A 108 -35.06 -39.62 -2.01
C VAL A 108 -36.31 -38.80 -2.31
N ILE A 109 -36.19 -37.73 -3.08
CA ILE A 109 -37.33 -36.89 -3.50
C ILE A 109 -38.27 -37.68 -4.43
N ALA A 110 -37.72 -38.50 -5.33
CA ALA A 110 -38.46 -39.31 -6.29
C ALA A 110 -39.24 -40.45 -5.61
N THR A 111 -38.78 -40.97 -4.48
CA THR A 111 -39.54 -41.96 -3.68
C THR A 111 -40.88 -41.39 -3.21
N ALA A 112 -40.95 -40.08 -2.91
CA ALA A 112 -42.20 -39.42 -2.51
C ALA A 112 -43.26 -39.41 -3.63
N ILE A 113 -42.84 -39.53 -4.90
CA ILE A 113 -43.73 -39.65 -6.07
C ILE A 113 -43.82 -41.09 -6.59
N GLY A 114 -43.32 -42.07 -5.83
CA GLY A 114 -43.44 -43.50 -6.14
C GLY A 114 -42.39 -44.05 -7.11
N ILE A 115 -41.30 -43.33 -7.37
CA ILE A 115 -40.20 -43.77 -8.23
C ILE A 115 -39.04 -44.27 -7.35
N GLU A 116 -38.61 -45.51 -7.55
CA GLU A 116 -37.49 -46.13 -6.80
C GLU A 116 -36.23 -46.31 -7.65
N GLU A 117 -35.08 -46.22 -6.99
CA GLU A 117 -33.78 -46.38 -7.64
C GLU A 117 -33.46 -47.86 -7.91
N SER A 118 -33.09 -48.18 -9.16
CA SER A 118 -32.67 -49.52 -9.54
C SER A 118 -31.27 -49.84 -8.98
N THR A 119 -31.22 -50.60 -7.91
CA THR A 119 -29.98 -51.08 -7.26
C THR A 119 -29.40 -52.35 -7.90
N THR A 120 -30.14 -53.00 -8.80
CA THR A 120 -29.68 -54.20 -9.50
C THR A 120 -28.97 -53.85 -10.82
N PRO A 121 -27.81 -54.47 -11.12
CA PRO A 121 -27.11 -54.24 -12.38
C PRO A 121 -27.92 -54.78 -13.59
N PRO A 122 -27.82 -54.16 -14.78
CA PRO A 122 -28.56 -54.57 -15.96
C PRO A 122 -28.09 -55.95 -16.47
N SER A 123 -29.05 -56.77 -16.92
CA SER A 123 -28.77 -58.11 -17.44
C SER A 123 -28.30 -58.05 -18.89
N LYS A 124 -27.20 -58.74 -19.21
CA LYS A 124 -26.69 -58.84 -20.58
C LYS A 124 -27.57 -59.79 -21.40
N ILE A 125 -28.28 -59.25 -22.38
CA ILE A 125 -29.04 -60.05 -23.34
C ILE A 125 -28.06 -60.64 -24.34
N VAL A 126 -27.98 -61.97 -24.42
CA VAL A 126 -27.18 -62.68 -25.43
C VAL A 126 -28.16 -63.26 -26.45
N VAL A 127 -28.15 -62.72 -27.67
CA VAL A 127 -28.98 -63.22 -28.77
C VAL A 127 -28.26 -64.39 -29.42
N ASN A 128 -28.84 -65.58 -29.35
CA ASN A 128 -28.33 -66.76 -30.05
C ASN A 128 -29.18 -66.94 -31.33
N ASN A 129 -28.60 -66.67 -32.49
CA ASN A 129 -29.24 -66.91 -33.78
C ASN A 129 -29.07 -68.39 -34.15
N ASN A 130 -30.19 -69.09 -34.27
CA ASN A 130 -30.28 -70.41 -34.91
C ASN A 130 -30.59 -70.25 -36.40
#